data_AF-A0A8T5L6U9-F1
#
_entry.id   AF-A0A8T5L6U9-F1
#
_cell.length_a   1.000
_cell.length_b   1.000
_cell.length_c   1.000
_cell.angle_alpha   90.00
_cell.angle_beta   90.00
_cell.angle_gamma   90.00
#
_symmetry.space_group_name_H-M   'P 1'
#
loop_
_entity.id
_entity.type
_entity.pdbx_description
1 polymer ?
#
loop_
_entity_poly.entity_id
_entity_poly.type
_entity_poly.pdbx_seq_one_letter_code
_entity_poly.pdbx_strand_id
1 'polypeptide(L)' 'MKNWIQKAIHRPGKLHTDLGIPKDDKIPITLLNKIIKAKEGDIITNPTTKGKKKIKVTRKLEQRAILAKNLKKLH' A
#
# COMPACT_ATOMS: atom_id res chain seq x y z
N MET A 1 21.81 4.41 -9.01
CA MET A 1 20.79 4.28 -7.94
C MET A 1 19.34 4.06 -8.43
N LYS A 2 19.00 4.21 -9.73
CA LYS A 2 17.61 4.03 -10.23
C LYS A 2 17.13 2.57 -10.37
N ASN A 3 18.05 1.61 -10.52
CA ASN A 3 17.71 0.25 -10.95
C ASN A 3 16.99 -0.59 -9.86
N TRP A 4 17.18 -0.28 -8.58
CA TRP A 4 16.48 -1.01 -7.50
C TRP A 4 14.98 -0.62 -7.43
N ILE A 5 14.66 0.65 -7.71
CA ILE A 5 13.29 1.17 -7.73
C ILE A 5 12.52 0.56 -8.91
N GLN A 6 13.14 0.46 -10.09
CA GLN A 6 12.55 -0.25 -11.22
C GLN A 6 12.25 -1.71 -10.88
N LYS A 7 13.16 -2.44 -10.23
CA LYS A 7 12.90 -3.83 -9.78
C LYS A 7 11.76 -3.93 -8.76
N ALA A 8 11.56 -2.91 -7.93
CA ALA A 8 10.45 -2.86 -6.97
C ALA A 8 9.10 -2.55 -7.64
N ILE A 9 9.08 -1.66 -8.64
CA ILE A 9 7.89 -1.34 -9.45
C ILE A 9 7.38 -2.60 -10.17
N HIS A 10 8.27 -3.43 -10.72
CA HIS A 10 7.91 -4.68 -11.40
C HIS A 10 7.44 -5.80 -10.46
N ARG A 11 7.42 -5.58 -9.13
CA ARG A 11 6.89 -6.53 -8.15
C ARG A 11 5.70 -5.94 -7.36
N PRO A 12 4.61 -5.49 -8.01
CA PRO A 12 3.49 -4.84 -7.34
C PRO A 12 2.64 -5.79 -6.48
N GLY A 13 2.96 -7.09 -6.39
CA GLY A 13 2.02 -8.10 -5.91
C GLY A 13 1.66 -8.05 -4.43
N LYS A 14 2.63 -7.87 -3.52
CA LYS A 14 2.37 -8.20 -2.10
C LYS A 14 1.48 -7.18 -1.39
N LEU A 15 1.59 -5.90 -1.74
CA LEU A 15 0.72 -4.86 -1.18
C LEU A 15 -0.74 -5.02 -1.64
N HIS A 16 -0.96 -5.36 -2.92
CA HIS A 16 -2.29 -5.69 -3.44
C HIS A 16 -2.90 -6.89 -2.68
N THR A 17 -2.13 -7.96 -2.50
CA THR A 17 -2.56 -9.13 -1.71
C THR A 17 -2.86 -8.79 -0.25
N ASP A 18 -2.01 -8.00 0.41
CA ASP A 18 -2.21 -7.60 1.81
C ASP A 18 -3.53 -6.81 1.99
N LEU A 19 -3.79 -5.87 1.06
CA LEU A 19 -4.99 -5.03 1.05
C LEU A 19 -6.23 -5.74 0.47
N GLY A 20 -6.06 -6.91 -0.17
CA GLY A 20 -7.12 -7.62 -0.89
C GLY A 20 -7.60 -6.88 -2.14
N ILE A 21 -6.77 -6.02 -2.72
CA ILE A 21 -7.08 -5.27 -3.94
C ILE A 21 -6.55 -6.09 -5.13
N PRO A 22 -7.31 -6.28 -6.23
CA PRO A 22 -6.81 -6.97 -7.42
C PRO A 22 -5.55 -6.27 -7.98
N LYS A 23 -4.62 -7.03 -8.56
CA LYS A 23 -3.33 -6.47 -9.06
C LYS A 23 -3.52 -5.46 -10.18
N ASP A 24 -4.54 -5.65 -11.01
CA ASP A 24 -4.87 -4.76 -12.12
C ASP A 24 -5.53 -3.46 -11.63
N ASP A 25 -5.87 -3.38 -10.34
CA ASP A 25 -6.69 -2.33 -9.79
C ASP A 25 -5.87 -1.29 -9.02
N LYS A 26 -6.04 -0.01 -9.35
CA LYS A 26 -5.22 1.06 -8.75
C LYS A 26 -5.46 1.18 -7.25
N ILE A 27 -4.40 1.04 -6.43
CA ILE A 27 -4.48 1.27 -4.98
C ILE A 27 -4.77 2.76 -4.70
N PRO A 28 -5.85 3.11 -3.99
CA PRO A 28 -6.16 4.51 -3.68
C PRO A 28 -5.09 5.18 -2.80
N ILE A 29 -4.70 6.42 -3.14
CA ILE A 29 -3.74 7.21 -2.32
C ILE A 29 -4.32 7.51 -0.93
N THR A 30 -5.64 7.69 -0.83
CA THR A 30 -6.34 7.91 0.44
C THR A 30 -6.16 6.74 1.40
N LEU A 31 -6.23 5.51 0.90
CA LEU A 31 -5.97 4.30 1.68
C LEU A 31 -4.51 4.22 2.11
N LEU A 32 -3.56 4.49 1.21
CA LEU A 32 -2.13 4.52 1.54
C LEU A 32 -1.83 5.53 2.65
N ASN A 33 -2.36 6.75 2.54
CA ASN A 33 -2.17 7.79 3.54
C ASN A 33 -2.78 7.39 4.90
N LYS A 34 -3.91 6.68 4.91
CA LYS A 34 -4.53 6.21 6.16
C LYS A 34 -3.68 5.14 6.85
N ILE A 35 -3.07 4.24 6.09
CA ILE A 35 -2.13 3.23 6.62
C ILE A 35 -0.90 3.91 7.20
N ILE A 36 -0.32 4.88 6.50
CA ILE A 36 0.88 5.61 6.94
C ILE A 36 0.63 6.44 8.20
N LYS A 37 -0.60 6.95 8.39
CA LYS A 37 -0.98 7.74 9.57
C LYS A 37 -1.31 6.88 10.81
N ALA A 38 -1.63 5.61 10.62
CA ALA A 38 -1.98 4.71 11.70
C ALA A 38 -0.73 4.18 12.40
N LYS A 39 -0.84 3.86 13.70
CA LYS A 39 0.29 3.28 14.44
C LYS A 39 0.42 1.79 14.13
N GLU A 40 1.62 1.26 14.32
CA GLU A 40 1.85 -0.18 14.24
C GLU A 40 0.95 -0.92 15.24
N GLY A 41 0.22 -1.92 14.74
CA GLY A 41 -0.74 -2.71 15.53
C GLY A 41 -2.19 -2.25 15.39
N ASP A 42 -2.43 -1.02 14.91
CA ASP A 42 -3.79 -0.48 14.78
C ASP A 42 -4.59 -1.20 13.69
N ILE A 43 -5.90 -1.30 13.90
CA ILE A 43 -6.83 -1.79 12.89
C ILE A 43 -7.51 -0.58 12.25
N ILE A 44 -7.16 -0.30 11.00
CA ILE A 44 -7.81 0.77 10.24
C ILE A 44 -9.03 0.24 9.50
N THR A 45 -10.06 1.09 9.41
CA THR A 45 -11.18 0.87 8.49
C THR A 45 -10.84 1.49 7.14
N ASN A 46 -10.89 0.69 6.09
CA ASN A 46 -10.67 1.12 4.72
C ASN A 46 -11.77 2.11 4.31
N PRO A 47 -11.41 3.36 3.94
CA PRO A 47 -12.38 4.37 3.52
C PRO A 47 -12.87 4.16 2.07
N THR A 48 -12.36 3.15 1.37
CA THR A 48 -12.69 2.87 -0.03
C THR A 48 -13.45 1.57 -0.18
N THR A 49 -14.20 1.44 -1.27
CA THR A 49 -14.94 0.22 -1.63
C THR A 49 -14.04 -0.90 -2.15
N LYS A 50 -12.75 -0.63 -2.38
CA LYS A 50 -11.80 -1.58 -2.96
C LYS A 50 -10.98 -2.28 -1.87
N GLY A 51 -10.98 -3.60 -1.88
CA GLY A 51 -10.21 -4.43 -0.97
C GLY A 51 -10.87 -4.69 0.38
N LYS A 52 -10.06 -5.07 1.38
CA LYS A 52 -10.53 -5.45 2.71
C LYS A 52 -11.09 -4.24 3.46
N LYS A 53 -12.22 -4.43 4.16
CA LYS A 53 -12.87 -3.39 4.99
C LYS A 53 -12.06 -3.02 6.23
N LYS A 54 -11.43 -4.00 6.89
CA LYS A 54 -10.58 -3.80 8.07
C LYS A 54 -9.18 -4.33 7.78
N ILE A 55 -8.16 -3.55 8.12
CA ILE A 55 -6.76 -3.87 7.83
C ILE A 55 -5.94 -3.64 9.09
N LYS A 56 -5.25 -4.68 9.57
CA LYS A 56 -4.27 -4.56 10.64
C LYS A 56 -2.99 -3.95 10.07
N VAL A 57 -2.59 -2.81 10.61
CA VAL A 57 -1.37 -2.11 10.23
C VAL A 57 -0.20 -2.80 10.91
N THR A 58 0.70 -3.33 10.09
CA THR A 58 1.98 -3.88 10.53
C THR A 58 3.08 -3.01 9.99
N ARG A 59 4.25 -2.98 10.62
CA ARG A 59 5.41 -2.22 10.12
C ARG A 59 5.79 -2.55 8.68
N LYS A 60 5.68 -3.83 8.28
CA LYS A 60 5.91 -4.24 6.88
C LYS A 60 4.86 -3.67 5.93
N LEU A 61 3.59 -3.60 6.35
CA LEU A 61 2.51 -3.02 5.54
C LEU A 61 2.71 -1.51 5.39
N GLU A 62 3.07 -0.82 6.47
CA GLU A 62 3.38 0.61 6.47
C GLU A 62 4.54 0.92 5.51
N GLN A 63 5.66 0.21 5.62
CA GLN A 63 6.81 0.37 4.72
C GLN A 63 6.43 0.17 3.24
N ARG A 64 5.60 -0.83 2.95
CA ARG A 64 5.08 -1.07 1.59
C ARG A 64 4.17 0.07 1.13
N ALA A 65 3.35 0.62 2.01
CA ALA A 65 2.47 1.74 1.71
C ALA A 65 3.26 3.03 1.42
N ILE A 66 4.31 3.31 2.20
CA ILE A 66 5.24 4.43 1.97
C ILE A 66 5.92 4.27 0.61
N LEU A 67 6.45 3.08 0.32
CA LEU A 67 7.07 2.79 -0.98
C LEU A 67 6.08 3.03 -2.11
N ALA A 68 4.88 2.47 -2.04
CA ALA A 68 3.86 2.63 -3.07
C ALA A 68 3.45 4.10 -3.28
N LYS A 69 3.38 4.88 -2.21
CA LYS A 69 3.12 6.33 -2.28
C LYS A 69 4.26 7.06 -3.01
N ASN A 70 5.51 6.74 -2.69
CA ASN A 70 6.67 7.36 -3.33
C ASN A 70 6.76 6.97 -4.81
N LEU A 71 6.50 5.70 -5.15
CA LEU A 71 6.45 5.24 -6.54
C LEU A 71 5.39 5.99 -7.35
N LYS A 72 4.21 6.22 -6.78
CA LYS A 72 3.14 7.02 -7.39
C LYS A 72 3.46 8.50 -7.56
N LYS A 73 4.46 9.03 -6.86
CA LYS A 73 4.90 10.43 -7.00
C LYS A 73 5.96 10.58 -8.09
N LEU A 74 6.66 9.49 -8.42
CA LEU A 74 7.74 9.47 -9.41
C LEU A 74 7.24 9.19 -10.84
N HIS A 75 5.97 8.84 -11.03
CA HIS A 75 5.37 8.41 -12.29
C HIS A 75 3.93 8.93 -12.41
#